data_AF-A0A5C3P0X6-F1
#
_entry.id   AF-A0A5C3P0X6-F1
#
_cell.length_a   1.000
_cell.length_b   1.000
_cell.length_c   1.000
_cell.angle_alpha   90.00
_cell.angle_beta   90.00
_cell.angle_gamma   90.00
#
_symmetry.space_group_name_H-M   'P 1'
#
loop_
_entity.id
_entity.type
_entity.pdbx_description
1 polymer ?
#
loop_
_entity_poly.entity_id
_entity_poly.type
_entity_poly.pdbx_seq_one_letter_code
_entity_poly.pdbx_strand_id
1 'polypeptide(L)'
;MSQHVNVQMVAGNTNRRTYNAYDSSFADQAIDFVCMDFTTYHAGDPDWDDFFDHNCPDGLRAQVFFPSCWDGVNLDAPDHQSHMAYPIQNFNDGDCPDTQPVHLVSLFYEMITSSDKFDLDYWGPGTWVLANGDTTGFGHHGDFTNGWDVALLQDAIDNCPDANGNVMDCPALAAAFDQQSADACVLETQIVNEVGFHAPLDGLAGCNPLWNGTTGPRPSCAANLTTPALVPVQTSLPTNWTEIGCVAEGPNGRALTGASTPAPLCCARHACRSARRRASDSLVSSTRTSATATMRCAMRRRTRR
;
A
#
# COMPACT_ATOMS: atom_id res chain seq x y z
N MET A 1 4.58 20.86 -14.66
CA MET A 1 4.93 19.47 -14.33
C MET A 1 6.38 19.48 -13.86
N SER A 2 6.60 19.67 -12.56
CA SER A 2 7.94 19.50 -12.00
C SER A 2 8.10 18.00 -11.82
N GLN A 3 8.94 17.37 -12.65
CA GLN A 3 9.34 15.99 -12.40
C GLN A 3 10.22 16.05 -11.14
N HIS A 4 9.62 15.75 -9.99
CA HIS A 4 10.38 15.43 -8.80
C HIS A 4 11.01 14.07 -9.08
N VAL A 5 12.24 14.08 -9.58
CA VAL A 5 13.05 12.86 -9.66
C VAL A 5 13.38 12.53 -8.22
N ASN A 6 12.80 11.45 -7.73
CA ASN A 6 12.94 10.98 -6.37
C ASN A 6 13.61 9.61 -6.42
N VAL A 7 14.24 9.17 -5.33
CA VAL A 7 14.87 7.84 -5.25
C VAL A 7 13.85 6.76 -5.63
N GLN A 8 14.21 5.91 -6.59
CA GLN A 8 13.43 4.75 -7.02
C GLN A 8 14.31 3.51 -6.92
N MET A 9 13.80 2.43 -6.34
CA MET A 9 14.55 1.19 -6.26
C MET A 9 13.63 -0.02 -6.24
N VAL A 10 14.12 -1.15 -6.73
CA VAL A 10 13.46 -2.45 -6.68
C VAL A 10 14.30 -3.40 -5.82
N ALA A 11 13.64 -4.16 -4.95
CA ALA A 11 14.23 -5.24 -4.19
C ALA A 11 13.52 -6.56 -4.52
N GLY A 12 14.30 -7.63 -4.71
CA GLY A 12 13.80 -8.93 -5.18
C GLY A 12 13.67 -9.00 -6.71
N ASN A 13 13.17 -10.13 -7.20
CA ASN A 13 13.09 -10.39 -8.64
C ASN A 13 11.88 -11.26 -8.99
N THR A 14 10.92 -10.67 -9.70
CA THR A 14 9.67 -11.34 -10.12
C THR A 14 9.86 -12.65 -10.90
N ASN A 15 11.02 -12.84 -11.53
CA ASN A 15 11.34 -14.03 -12.34
C ASN A 15 12.19 -15.07 -11.59
N ARG A 16 12.61 -14.83 -10.34
CA ARG A 16 13.41 -15.79 -9.56
C ARG A 16 12.54 -16.99 -9.16
N ARG A 17 13.11 -18.19 -9.25
CA ARG A 17 12.43 -19.48 -8.94
C ARG A 17 13.33 -20.44 -8.15
N THR A 18 14.49 -19.97 -7.74
CA THR A 18 15.48 -20.72 -6.96
C THR A 18 16.04 -19.78 -5.92
N TYR A 19 16.32 -20.30 -4.73
CA TYR A 19 16.98 -19.57 -3.67
C TYR A 19 18.49 -19.84 -3.69
N ASN A 20 19.28 -18.78 -3.67
CA ASN A 20 20.71 -18.88 -3.44
C ASN A 20 21.04 -18.53 -1.98
N ALA A 21 20.97 -19.53 -1.11
CA ALA A 21 21.25 -19.41 0.33
C ALA A 21 22.71 -19.07 0.68
N TYR A 22 23.64 -19.09 -0.29
CA TYR A 22 25.03 -18.79 0.01
C TYR A 22 25.20 -17.30 0.37
N ASP A 23 26.12 -17.00 1.30
CA ASP A 23 26.56 -15.67 1.83
C ASP A 23 26.84 -14.57 0.76
N SER A 24 26.72 -14.89 -0.52
CA SER A 24 26.99 -13.99 -1.65
C SER A 24 25.75 -13.34 -2.27
N SER A 25 24.51 -13.70 -1.86
CA SER A 25 23.30 -13.02 -2.36
C SER A 25 22.44 -12.49 -1.21
N PHE A 26 22.87 -11.40 -0.58
CA PHE A 26 22.01 -10.63 0.34
C PHE A 26 20.69 -10.19 -0.31
N ALA A 27 20.66 -10.04 -1.64
CA ALA A 27 19.44 -9.79 -2.39
C ALA A 27 18.44 -10.97 -2.41
N ASP A 28 18.92 -12.20 -2.15
CA ASP A 28 18.05 -13.36 -1.96
C ASP A 28 17.53 -13.43 -0.53
N GLN A 29 18.40 -13.27 0.46
CA GLN A 29 18.05 -13.29 1.88
C GLN A 29 17.12 -12.14 2.30
N ALA A 30 17.19 -11.00 1.60
CA ALA A 30 16.33 -9.85 1.84
C ALA A 30 14.85 -10.05 1.45
N ILE A 31 14.51 -11.20 0.87
CA ILE A 31 13.17 -11.54 0.40
C ILE A 31 12.76 -12.85 1.05
N ASP A 32 11.94 -12.76 2.08
CA ASP A 32 11.61 -13.89 2.94
C ASP A 32 10.11 -13.93 3.29
N PHE A 33 9.70 -15.02 3.92
CA PHE A 33 8.36 -15.19 4.47
C PHE A 33 8.45 -15.64 5.92
N VAL A 34 7.49 -15.21 6.73
CA VAL A 34 7.36 -15.62 8.14
C VAL A 34 5.97 -16.17 8.41
N CYS A 35 5.94 -17.39 8.94
CA CYS A 35 4.74 -17.95 9.56
C CYS A 35 4.63 -17.30 10.93
N MET A 36 3.60 -16.48 11.11
CA MET A 36 3.43 -15.78 12.37
C MET A 36 2.80 -16.70 13.41
N ASP A 37 3.47 -16.76 14.56
CA ASP A 37 2.97 -17.38 15.78
C ASP A 37 3.41 -16.55 17.00
N PHE A 38 2.55 -15.62 17.40
CA PHE A 38 2.77 -14.77 18.57
C PHE A 38 2.60 -15.53 19.89
N THR A 39 2.03 -16.73 19.87
CA THR A 39 1.79 -17.54 21.07
C THR A 39 3.03 -18.32 21.50
N THR A 40 3.78 -18.86 20.54
CA THR A 40 5.02 -19.62 20.80
C THR A 40 6.30 -18.83 20.50
N TYR A 41 6.19 -17.58 20.02
CA TYR A 41 7.32 -16.77 19.56
C TYR A 41 8.11 -17.46 18.44
N HIS A 42 7.39 -18.04 17.46
CA HIS A 42 7.98 -18.80 16.35
C HIS A 42 8.84 -20.00 16.80
N ALA A 43 8.56 -20.56 17.98
CA ALA A 43 9.32 -21.71 18.48
C ALA A 43 9.00 -22.96 17.65
N GLY A 44 9.98 -23.39 16.84
CA GLY A 44 9.87 -24.60 16.03
C GLY A 44 9.53 -24.38 14.57
N ASP A 45 9.62 -23.13 14.08
CA ASP A 45 9.48 -22.80 12.66
C ASP A 45 10.83 -22.34 12.07
N PRO A 46 11.60 -23.25 11.45
CA PRO A 46 12.90 -22.95 10.88
C PRO A 46 12.84 -22.43 9.44
N ASP A 47 11.67 -22.40 8.79
CA ASP A 47 11.57 -22.13 7.36
C ASP A 47 11.23 -20.65 7.11
N TRP A 48 12.21 -19.88 6.63
CA TRP A 48 12.04 -18.43 6.39
C TRP A 48 12.03 -18.11 4.90
N ASP A 49 12.48 -19.02 4.03
CA ASP A 49 12.86 -18.66 2.67
C ASP A 49 11.78 -18.99 1.61
N ASP A 50 10.86 -19.92 1.87
CA ASP A 50 9.82 -20.35 0.94
C ASP A 50 8.41 -20.45 1.56
N PHE A 51 7.45 -20.98 0.79
CA PHE A 51 6.07 -21.12 1.25
C PHE A 51 5.90 -22.31 2.19
N PHE A 52 5.33 -22.06 3.37
CA PHE A 52 5.02 -23.03 4.41
C PHE A 52 4.11 -24.18 3.93
N ASP A 53 4.42 -25.40 4.38
CA ASP A 53 3.64 -26.61 4.19
C ASP A 53 2.64 -26.88 5.32
N HIS A 54 2.30 -25.83 6.09
CA HIS A 54 1.36 -25.88 7.19
C HIS A 54 0.69 -24.52 7.40
N ASN A 55 -0.36 -24.50 8.22
CA ASN A 55 -1.08 -23.27 8.56
C ASN A 55 -0.26 -22.39 9.51
N CYS A 56 -0.16 -21.11 9.20
CA CYS A 56 0.43 -20.09 10.06
C CYS A 56 -0.62 -19.54 11.02
N PRO A 57 -0.53 -19.80 12.34
CA PRO A 57 -1.60 -19.49 13.30
C PRO A 57 -2.06 -18.03 13.34
N ASP A 58 -1.13 -17.08 13.12
CA ASP A 58 -1.41 -15.65 13.13
C ASP A 58 -1.25 -15.00 11.73
N GLY A 59 -1.21 -15.83 10.69
CA GLY A 59 -1.09 -15.40 9.31
C GLY A 59 0.33 -15.51 8.74
N LEU A 60 0.45 -15.16 7.47
CA LEU A 60 1.68 -15.18 6.69
C LEU A 60 2.18 -13.74 6.53
N ARG A 61 3.45 -13.49 6.82
CA ARG A 61 4.10 -12.19 6.56
C ARG A 61 5.14 -12.33 5.46
N ALA A 62 4.85 -11.78 4.29
CA ALA A 62 5.84 -11.63 3.22
C ALA A 62 6.69 -10.39 3.49
N GLN A 63 7.99 -10.49 3.27
CA GLN A 63 8.97 -9.47 3.65
C GLN A 63 9.85 -9.06 2.49
N VAL A 64 10.11 -7.76 2.41
CA VAL A 64 11.08 -7.18 1.49
C VAL A 64 11.94 -6.20 2.25
N PHE A 65 13.22 -6.52 2.40
CA PHE A 65 14.23 -5.59 2.86
C PHE A 65 14.89 -4.94 1.64
N PHE A 66 14.91 -3.61 1.58
CA PHE A 66 15.52 -2.92 0.45
C PHE A 66 17.03 -2.70 0.68
N PRO A 67 17.84 -2.63 -0.39
CA PRO A 67 19.23 -2.23 -0.27
C PRO A 67 19.35 -0.84 0.38
N SER A 68 20.22 -0.71 1.39
CA SER A 68 20.38 0.53 2.17
C SER A 68 21.61 1.34 1.78
N CYS A 69 22.40 0.92 0.80
CA CYS A 69 23.61 1.61 0.36
C CYS A 69 23.42 2.25 -1.00
N TRP A 70 23.67 3.55 -1.11
CA TRP A 70 23.45 4.35 -2.31
C TRP A 70 24.78 4.88 -2.89
N ASP A 71 24.86 4.98 -4.22
CA ASP A 71 26.05 5.48 -4.95
C ASP A 71 26.33 6.98 -4.75
N GLY A 72 25.42 7.73 -4.12
CA GLY A 72 25.57 9.15 -3.85
C GLY A 72 25.29 10.06 -5.05
N VAL A 73 24.90 9.50 -6.19
CA VAL A 73 24.79 10.23 -7.46
C VAL A 73 23.44 10.00 -8.15
N ASN A 74 23.04 8.74 -8.35
CA ASN A 74 21.90 8.38 -9.20
C ASN A 74 20.66 8.10 -8.36
N LEU A 75 19.60 8.88 -8.54
CA LEU A 75 18.30 8.63 -7.87
C LEU A 75 17.54 7.45 -8.47
N ASP A 76 17.94 6.98 -9.63
CA ASP A 76 17.39 5.82 -10.32
C ASP A 76 18.41 5.28 -11.32
N ALA A 77 18.25 4.02 -11.73
CA ALA A 77 19.01 3.38 -12.80
C ALA A 77 18.06 2.69 -13.79
N PRO A 78 18.45 2.39 -15.04
CA PRO A 78 17.56 1.72 -16.00
C PRO A 78 17.02 0.35 -15.54
N ASP A 79 17.71 -0.31 -14.60
CA ASP A 79 17.30 -1.56 -13.97
C ASP A 79 16.65 -1.37 -12.58
N HIS A 80 16.51 -0.11 -12.14
CA HIS A 80 16.05 0.32 -10.82
C HIS A 80 16.82 -0.31 -9.65
N GLN A 81 18.04 -0.80 -9.87
CA GLN A 81 18.77 -1.60 -8.88
C GLN A 81 20.24 -1.20 -8.76
N SER A 82 20.95 -1.02 -9.88
CA SER A 82 22.42 -0.90 -9.90
C SER A 82 23.03 0.33 -9.19
N HIS A 83 22.21 1.34 -8.87
CA HIS A 83 22.61 2.51 -8.08
C HIS A 83 22.52 2.26 -6.56
N MET A 84 22.00 1.10 -6.15
CA MET A 84 21.83 0.66 -4.77
C MET A 84 22.63 -0.63 -4.51
N ALA A 85 22.97 -0.89 -3.25
CA ALA A 85 23.58 -2.13 -2.79
C ALA A 85 23.12 -2.50 -1.38
N TYR A 86 23.23 -3.78 -1.04
CA TYR A 86 23.14 -4.23 0.34
C TYR A 86 24.45 -3.99 1.08
N PRO A 87 24.44 -3.84 2.42
CA PRO A 87 25.65 -3.83 3.21
C PRO A 87 26.50 -5.10 3.02
N ILE A 88 27.80 -5.01 3.30
CA ILE A 88 28.75 -6.09 2.98
C ILE A 88 28.77 -7.24 4.00
N GLN A 89 28.22 -7.03 5.20
CA GLN A 89 28.18 -8.04 6.26
C GLN A 89 26.83 -8.75 6.35
N ASN A 90 25.73 -8.05 6.06
CA ASN A 90 24.39 -8.61 6.10
C ASN A 90 23.45 -7.81 5.19
N PHE A 91 22.28 -8.36 4.85
CA PHE A 91 21.29 -7.67 4.03
C PHE A 91 20.59 -6.53 4.78
N ASN A 92 20.52 -6.58 6.11
CA ASN A 92 19.77 -5.62 6.93
C ASN A 92 20.62 -4.81 7.92
N ASP A 93 21.93 -5.03 7.96
CA ASP A 93 22.86 -4.34 8.85
C ASP A 93 24.29 -4.41 8.32
N GLY A 94 25.10 -3.41 8.65
CA GLY A 94 26.52 -3.36 8.32
C GLY A 94 26.96 -2.13 7.54
N ASP A 95 28.19 -2.22 7.02
CA ASP A 95 28.84 -1.16 6.26
C ASP A 95 28.50 -1.24 4.78
N CYS A 96 28.43 -0.07 4.16
CA CYS A 96 28.25 0.01 2.72
C CYS A 96 29.53 -0.32 1.94
N PRO A 97 29.40 -0.95 0.76
CA PRO A 97 30.53 -1.15 -0.13
C PRO A 97 31.04 0.19 -0.66
N ASP A 98 32.34 0.24 -1.03
CA ASP A 98 32.97 1.44 -1.58
C ASP A 98 32.28 1.99 -2.84
N THR A 99 31.56 1.12 -3.58
CA THR A 99 30.80 1.50 -4.78
C THR A 99 29.48 2.21 -4.48
N GLN A 100 28.91 2.00 -3.29
CA GLN A 100 27.68 2.65 -2.82
C GLN A 100 27.87 3.20 -1.40
N PRO A 101 28.75 4.20 -1.20
CA PRO A 101 29.26 4.54 0.13
C PRO A 101 28.25 5.28 1.03
N VAL A 102 27.08 5.67 0.53
CA VAL A 102 26.11 6.46 1.28
C VAL A 102 25.08 5.53 1.93
N HIS A 103 25.16 5.38 3.25
CA HIS A 103 24.18 4.61 4.02
C HIS A 103 22.87 5.38 4.18
N LEU A 104 21.75 4.76 3.79
CA LEU A 104 20.39 5.29 3.91
C LEU A 104 19.69 4.67 5.12
N VAL A 105 18.54 5.26 5.48
CA VAL A 105 17.60 4.58 6.39
C VAL A 105 17.08 3.33 5.69
N SER A 106 17.16 2.19 6.38
CA SER A 106 16.67 0.92 5.87
C SER A 106 15.16 0.96 5.68
N LEU A 107 14.71 0.50 4.51
CA LEU A 107 13.29 0.31 4.21
C LEU A 107 12.96 -1.17 4.31
N PHE A 108 11.98 -1.49 5.13
CA PHE A 108 11.52 -2.85 5.36
C PHE A 108 10.02 -2.90 5.21
N TYR A 109 9.55 -3.68 4.24
CA TYR A 109 8.14 -3.85 3.93
C TYR A 109 7.64 -5.16 4.49
N GLU A 110 6.57 -5.07 5.28
CA GLU A 110 5.87 -6.21 5.86
C GLU A 110 4.46 -6.30 5.28
N MET A 111 4.18 -7.36 4.52
CA MET A 111 2.86 -7.64 3.97
C MET A 111 2.24 -8.82 4.70
N ILE A 112 1.32 -8.51 5.60
CA ILE A 112 0.61 -9.50 6.40
C ILE A 112 -0.67 -9.93 5.68
N THR A 113 -0.81 -11.24 5.47
CA THR A 113 -2.02 -11.88 4.97
C THR A 113 -2.55 -12.84 6.03
N SER A 114 -3.85 -12.78 6.31
CA SER A 114 -4.53 -13.68 7.25
C SER A 114 -4.74 -15.08 6.64
N SER A 115 -3.63 -15.78 6.38
CA SER A 115 -3.62 -17.16 5.89
C SER A 115 -4.31 -18.13 6.85
N ASP A 116 -4.28 -17.80 8.15
CA ASP A 116 -4.94 -18.52 9.25
C ASP A 116 -6.45 -18.67 9.09
N LYS A 117 -7.08 -17.79 8.30
CA LYS A 117 -8.54 -17.80 8.06
C LYS A 117 -8.97 -18.77 6.96
N PHE A 118 -8.03 -19.39 6.26
CA PHE A 118 -8.32 -20.37 5.23
C PHE A 118 -8.25 -21.78 5.83
N ASP A 119 -9.40 -22.44 5.88
CA ASP A 119 -9.50 -23.85 6.25
C ASP A 119 -9.18 -24.70 5.01
N LEU A 120 -7.90 -25.01 4.82
CA LEU A 120 -7.41 -25.76 3.67
C LEU A 120 -7.19 -27.23 4.05
N ASP A 121 -7.76 -28.12 3.23
CA ASP A 121 -7.54 -29.58 3.33
C ASP A 121 -6.13 -30.01 2.87
N TYR A 122 -5.34 -29.10 2.32
CA TYR A 122 -4.01 -29.35 1.76
C TYR A 122 -3.05 -28.19 2.01
N TRP A 123 -1.84 -28.54 2.47
CA TRP A 123 -0.74 -27.62 2.73
C TRP A 123 0.54 -28.17 2.09
N GLY A 124 0.72 -27.92 0.80
CA GLY A 124 1.94 -28.28 0.08
C GLY A 124 2.15 -27.41 -1.16
N PRO A 125 3.04 -27.80 -2.09
CA PRO A 125 3.37 -26.99 -3.26
C PRO A 125 2.12 -26.55 -4.04
N GLY A 126 2.02 -25.24 -4.27
CA GLY A 126 0.88 -24.62 -4.96
C GLY A 126 -0.32 -24.25 -4.08
N THR A 127 -0.24 -24.46 -2.76
CA THR A 127 -1.20 -23.88 -1.79
C THR A 127 -1.15 -22.36 -1.84
N TRP A 128 0.07 -21.83 -1.88
CA TRP A 128 0.37 -20.41 -2.00
C TRP A 128 0.92 -20.11 -3.38
N VAL A 129 0.46 -18.99 -3.94
CA VAL A 129 0.87 -18.50 -5.25
C VAL A 129 0.92 -16.99 -5.22
N LEU A 130 2.02 -16.40 -5.66
CA LEU A 130 2.12 -14.95 -5.89
C LEU A 130 1.38 -14.54 -7.16
N ALA A 131 0.90 -13.31 -7.23
CA ALA A 131 0.10 -12.81 -8.35
C ALA A 131 0.79 -12.88 -9.73
N ASN A 132 2.12 -13.01 -9.76
CA ASN A 132 2.92 -13.22 -10.99
C ASN A 132 2.93 -14.69 -11.47
N GLY A 133 2.19 -15.59 -10.80
CA GLY A 133 2.14 -17.02 -11.09
C GLY A 133 3.27 -17.82 -10.45
N ASP A 134 4.06 -17.23 -9.57
CA ASP A 134 5.09 -17.95 -8.84
C ASP A 134 4.48 -18.82 -7.73
N THR A 135 4.77 -20.11 -7.78
CA THR A 135 4.36 -21.10 -6.77
C THR A 135 5.49 -21.45 -5.80
N THR A 136 6.64 -20.79 -5.90
CA THR A 136 7.84 -21.03 -5.07
C THR A 136 8.06 -19.97 -4.00
N GLY A 137 7.47 -18.78 -4.14
CA GLY A 137 7.65 -17.64 -3.24
C GLY A 137 8.85 -16.76 -3.61
N PHE A 138 9.89 -17.32 -4.24
CA PHE A 138 11.14 -16.61 -4.55
C PHE A 138 10.99 -15.43 -5.53
N GLY A 139 9.91 -15.38 -6.28
CA GLY A 139 9.51 -14.30 -7.17
C GLY A 139 8.90 -13.09 -6.47
N HIS A 140 8.90 -13.06 -5.14
CA HIS A 140 8.49 -11.90 -4.37
C HIS A 140 9.46 -10.72 -4.59
N HIS A 141 8.91 -9.51 -4.57
CA HIS A 141 9.66 -8.27 -4.78
C HIS A 141 8.85 -7.09 -4.25
N GLY A 142 9.53 -5.97 -4.07
CA GLY A 142 8.93 -4.68 -3.76
C GLY A 142 9.57 -3.56 -4.58
N ASP A 143 8.76 -2.58 -4.93
CA ASP A 143 9.18 -1.36 -5.60
C ASP A 143 9.02 -0.19 -4.63
N PHE A 144 10.04 0.65 -4.52
CA PHE A 144 10.01 1.88 -3.76
C PHE A 144 10.15 3.08 -4.67
N THR A 145 9.36 4.12 -4.42
CA THR A 145 9.57 5.45 -4.96
C THR A 145 9.37 6.45 -3.83
N ASN A 146 10.38 7.27 -3.57
CA ASN A 146 10.26 8.28 -2.54
C ASN A 146 9.21 9.32 -2.96
N GLY A 147 8.20 9.55 -2.12
CA GLY A 147 7.18 10.58 -2.31
C GLY A 147 7.18 11.65 -1.23
N TRP A 148 8.15 11.62 -0.31
CA TRP A 148 8.22 12.52 0.83
C TRP A 148 8.66 13.93 0.45
N ASP A 149 8.21 14.92 1.23
CA ASP A 149 8.91 16.20 1.32
C ASP A 149 10.29 15.93 1.95
N VAL A 150 11.34 16.21 1.20
CA VAL A 150 12.72 15.84 1.57
C VAL A 150 13.17 16.57 2.84
N ALA A 151 12.77 17.82 3.05
CA ALA A 151 13.17 18.58 4.23
C ALA A 151 12.48 18.03 5.48
N LEU A 152 11.19 17.70 5.38
CA LEU A 152 10.45 17.05 6.47
C LEU A 152 10.99 15.66 6.81
N LEU A 153 11.29 14.84 5.78
CA LEU A 153 11.84 13.51 5.99
C LEU A 153 13.22 13.57 6.65
N GLN A 154 14.09 14.49 6.21
CA GLN A 154 15.41 14.67 6.83
C GLN A 154 15.29 15.09 8.30
N ASP A 155 14.41 16.03 8.61
CA ASP A 155 14.15 16.47 9.99
C ASP A 155 13.65 15.30 10.88
N ALA A 156 12.76 14.46 10.34
CA ALA A 156 12.30 13.27 11.03
C ALA A 156 13.42 12.26 11.29
N ILE A 157 14.29 12.00 10.30
CA ILE A 157 15.43 11.08 10.45
C ILE A 157 16.40 11.57 11.53
N ASP A 158 16.72 12.87 11.51
CA ASP A 158 17.72 13.44 12.42
C ASP A 158 17.20 13.57 13.86
N ASN A 159 15.90 13.84 14.03
CA ASN A 159 15.35 14.26 15.32
C ASN A 159 14.33 13.29 15.94
N CYS A 160 13.98 12.18 15.27
CA CYS A 160 12.96 11.24 15.75
C CYS A 160 13.42 9.77 15.78
N PRO A 161 14.48 9.41 16.53
CA PRO A 161 15.02 8.06 16.56
C PRO A 161 14.08 7.01 17.17
N ASP A 162 13.16 7.42 18.05
CA ASP A 162 12.36 6.50 18.89
C ASP A 162 10.83 6.62 18.65
N ALA A 163 10.41 6.95 17.42
CA ALA A 163 8.99 7.12 17.13
C ALA A 163 8.15 5.84 17.29
N ASN A 164 8.78 4.64 17.33
CA ASN A 164 8.15 3.34 17.60
C ASN A 164 6.78 3.11 16.91
N GLY A 165 6.66 3.54 15.65
CA GLY A 165 5.44 3.41 14.85
C GLY A 165 4.33 4.43 15.15
N ASN A 166 4.50 5.30 16.15
CA ASN A 166 3.59 6.40 16.45
C ASN A 166 4.13 7.73 15.90
N VAL A 167 3.52 8.20 14.82
CA VAL A 167 3.89 9.45 14.14
C VAL A 167 3.85 10.67 15.08
N MET A 168 3.00 10.65 16.10
CA MET A 168 2.86 11.77 17.04
C MET A 168 4.05 11.92 17.99
N ASP A 169 4.87 10.88 18.14
CA ASP A 169 6.06 10.92 18.99
C ASP A 169 7.23 11.62 18.30
N CYS A 170 7.09 11.95 17.01
CA CYS A 170 8.04 12.77 16.25
C CYS A 170 7.50 14.20 16.06
N PRO A 171 8.09 15.24 16.70
CA PRO A 171 7.58 16.61 16.61
C PRO A 171 7.49 17.16 15.18
N ALA A 172 8.46 16.84 14.32
CA ALA A 172 8.48 17.25 12.92
C ALA A 172 7.26 16.70 12.16
N LEU A 173 7.00 15.39 12.30
CA LEU A 173 5.87 14.73 11.65
C LEU A 173 4.54 15.14 12.28
N ALA A 174 4.47 15.26 13.61
CA ALA A 174 3.28 15.70 14.33
C ALA A 174 2.81 17.10 13.88
N ALA A 175 3.75 17.99 13.55
CA ALA A 175 3.43 19.32 13.02
C ALA A 175 2.83 19.28 11.61
N ALA A 176 3.19 18.28 10.80
CA ALA A 176 2.65 18.06 9.46
C ALA A 176 1.39 17.18 9.43
N PHE A 177 1.08 16.51 10.54
CA PHE A 177 -0.02 15.56 10.63
C PHE A 177 -1.38 16.25 10.57
N ASP A 178 -2.17 15.92 9.55
CA ASP A 178 -3.56 16.38 9.41
C ASP A 178 -4.49 15.19 9.13
N GLN A 179 -4.91 14.52 10.22
CA GLN A 179 -5.93 13.46 10.16
C GLN A 179 -7.20 13.96 9.45
N GLN A 180 -7.52 15.25 9.59
CA GLN A 180 -8.73 15.77 8.99
C GLN A 180 -8.68 15.70 7.46
N SER A 181 -7.55 16.14 6.91
CA SER A 181 -7.27 16.11 5.47
C SER A 181 -7.06 14.68 4.95
N ALA A 182 -6.39 13.81 5.72
CA ALA A 182 -6.21 12.41 5.37
C ALA A 182 -7.56 11.68 5.20
N ASP A 183 -8.47 11.79 6.17
CA ASP A 183 -9.82 11.20 6.06
C ASP A 183 -10.67 11.80 4.93
N ALA A 184 -10.34 13.02 4.50
CA ALA A 184 -11.04 13.74 3.43
C ALA A 184 -10.51 13.35 2.05
N CYS A 185 -9.33 12.75 1.98
CA CYS A 185 -8.69 12.31 0.75
C CYS A 185 -9.55 11.20 0.14
N VAL A 186 -9.93 11.38 -1.13
CA VAL A 186 -10.63 10.38 -1.92
C VAL A 186 -9.85 10.16 -3.19
N LEU A 187 -9.73 8.89 -3.59
CA LEU A 187 -9.12 8.56 -4.87
C LEU A 187 -10.06 8.99 -5.99
N GLU A 188 -9.65 9.99 -6.77
CA GLU A 188 -10.41 10.55 -7.90
C GLU A 188 -9.96 10.00 -9.26
N THR A 189 -8.93 9.14 -9.26
CA THR A 189 -8.38 8.54 -10.48
C THR A 189 -9.23 7.37 -10.97
N GLN A 190 -8.84 6.83 -12.12
CA GLN A 190 -9.35 5.54 -12.58
C GLN A 190 -8.52 4.43 -11.96
N ILE A 191 -9.16 3.33 -11.59
CA ILE A 191 -8.53 2.08 -11.18
C ILE A 191 -8.74 1.02 -12.25
N VAL A 192 -7.93 -0.02 -12.22
CA VAL A 192 -8.22 -1.23 -12.99
C VAL A 192 -9.55 -1.79 -12.51
N ASN A 193 -10.42 -2.22 -13.43
CA ASN A 193 -11.65 -2.94 -13.09
C ASN A 193 -11.31 -4.34 -12.56
N GLU A 194 -10.83 -4.36 -11.32
CA GLU A 194 -10.39 -5.54 -10.60
C GLU A 194 -11.57 -6.46 -10.28
N VAL A 195 -11.32 -7.75 -10.45
CA VAL A 195 -12.20 -8.84 -10.02
C VAL A 195 -11.66 -9.41 -8.71
N GLY A 196 -12.50 -10.08 -7.91
CA GLY A 196 -12.05 -10.80 -6.71
C GLY A 196 -12.31 -10.11 -5.37
N PHE A 197 -12.87 -8.89 -5.35
CA PHE A 197 -13.20 -8.19 -4.09
C PHE A 197 -14.32 -8.84 -3.27
N HIS A 198 -15.21 -9.57 -3.92
CA HIS A 198 -16.43 -10.10 -3.30
C HIS A 198 -16.61 -11.61 -3.47
N ALA A 199 -15.68 -12.26 -4.16
CA ALA A 199 -15.69 -13.69 -4.41
C ALA A 199 -14.28 -14.17 -4.77
N PRO A 200 -13.94 -15.45 -4.53
CA PRO A 200 -12.71 -16.04 -5.03
C PRO A 200 -12.55 -15.90 -6.55
N LEU A 201 -11.31 -15.87 -7.01
CA LEU A 201 -10.99 -15.90 -8.43
C LEU A 201 -10.82 -17.34 -8.91
N ASP A 202 -11.33 -17.65 -10.10
CA ASP A 202 -11.12 -18.96 -10.76
C ASP A 202 -9.67 -19.15 -11.24
N GLY A 203 -8.85 -18.09 -11.20
CA GLY A 203 -7.45 -18.09 -11.57
C GLY A 203 -6.83 -16.70 -11.38
N LEU A 204 -5.50 -16.61 -11.47
CA LEU A 204 -4.81 -15.34 -11.33
C LEU A 204 -5.25 -14.34 -12.41
N ALA A 205 -5.44 -13.09 -11.98
CA ALA A 205 -5.75 -12.00 -12.89
C ALA A 205 -4.56 -11.72 -13.83
N GLY A 206 -4.86 -11.35 -15.07
CA GLY A 206 -3.86 -11.13 -16.10
C GLY A 206 -3.27 -12.44 -16.64
N CYS A 207 -2.27 -12.31 -17.52
CA CYS A 207 -1.55 -13.48 -18.04
C CYS A 207 -0.51 -13.99 -17.04
N ASN A 208 -0.95 -14.56 -15.93
CA ASN A 208 -0.05 -15.07 -14.90
C ASN A 208 -0.27 -16.57 -14.70
N PRO A 209 0.16 -17.42 -15.66
CA PRO A 209 0.07 -18.87 -15.49
C PRO A 209 1.00 -19.32 -14.37
N LEU A 210 0.55 -20.34 -13.62
CA LEU A 210 1.34 -20.97 -12.57
C LEU A 210 2.63 -21.54 -13.15
N TRP A 211 3.77 -21.20 -12.55
CA TRP A 211 5.07 -21.67 -13.00
C TRP A 211 6.11 -21.66 -11.89
N ASN A 212 6.71 -22.82 -11.66
CA ASN A 212 7.70 -23.07 -10.61
C ASN A 212 9.16 -23.04 -11.10
N GLY A 213 9.40 -22.72 -12.37
CA GLY A 213 10.77 -22.67 -12.93
C GLY A 213 11.39 -24.01 -13.33
N THR A 214 10.86 -25.15 -12.87
CA THR A 214 11.51 -26.47 -13.03
C THR A 214 10.89 -27.34 -14.12
N THR A 215 9.67 -27.03 -14.55
CA THR A 215 8.86 -27.85 -15.47
C THR A 215 8.96 -27.44 -16.95
N GLY A 216 10.00 -26.67 -17.31
CA GLY A 216 10.21 -26.14 -18.67
C GLY A 216 10.03 -24.61 -18.73
N PRO A 217 9.93 -24.02 -19.94
CA PRO A 217 9.79 -22.57 -20.09
C PRO A 217 8.49 -22.07 -19.47
N ARG A 218 8.47 -20.81 -19.02
CA ARG A 218 7.26 -20.17 -18.49
C ARG A 218 6.13 -20.29 -19.52
N PRO A 219 4.93 -20.79 -19.12
CA PRO A 219 3.83 -20.96 -20.04
C PRO A 219 3.45 -19.64 -20.72
N SER A 220 3.11 -19.72 -22.00
CA SER A 220 2.62 -18.58 -22.77
C SER A 220 1.14 -18.31 -22.50
N CYS A 221 0.73 -17.06 -22.64
CA CYS A 221 -0.67 -16.64 -22.58
C CYS A 221 -1.54 -17.34 -23.63
N ALA A 222 -2.80 -17.59 -23.28
CA ALA A 222 -3.82 -17.82 -24.30
C ALA A 222 -3.91 -16.58 -25.22
N ALA A 223 -4.18 -16.80 -26.51
CA ALA A 223 -4.44 -15.70 -27.44
C ALA A 223 -5.73 -14.96 -27.05
N ASN A 224 -5.77 -13.63 -27.26
CA ASN A 224 -6.93 -12.76 -27.03
C ASN A 224 -7.33 -12.52 -25.57
N LEU A 225 -6.36 -12.32 -24.67
CA LEU A 225 -6.68 -11.84 -23.32
C LEU A 225 -7.31 -10.45 -23.39
N THR A 226 -8.41 -10.28 -22.68
CA THR A 226 -9.08 -8.99 -22.55
C THR A 226 -8.25 -8.09 -21.65
N THR A 227 -7.76 -6.96 -22.17
CA THR A 227 -7.16 -5.93 -21.32
C THR A 227 -8.26 -5.33 -20.42
N PRO A 228 -8.11 -5.37 -19.09
CA PRO A 228 -9.11 -4.79 -18.20
C PRO A 228 -9.19 -3.28 -18.44
N ALA A 229 -10.42 -2.76 -18.48
CA ALA A 229 -10.64 -1.32 -18.64
C ALA A 229 -10.32 -0.58 -17.33
N LEU A 230 -9.84 0.65 -17.47
CA LEU A 230 -9.81 1.60 -16.36
C LEU A 230 -11.22 2.10 -16.08
N VAL A 231 -11.67 1.96 -14.85
CA VAL A 231 -12.97 2.44 -14.38
C VAL A 231 -12.77 3.54 -13.33
N PRO A 232 -13.60 4.60 -13.33
CA PRO A 232 -13.54 5.59 -12.26
C PRO A 232 -13.77 4.93 -10.90
N VAL A 233 -12.93 5.23 -9.91
CA VAL A 233 -13.12 4.77 -8.52
C VAL A 233 -14.44 5.29 -7.96
N GLN A 234 -14.76 6.54 -8.31
CA GLN A 234 -16.00 7.18 -7.90
C GLN A 234 -17.14 6.69 -8.79
N THR A 235 -18.22 6.21 -8.15
CA THR A 235 -19.44 5.87 -8.87
C THR A 235 -20.00 7.13 -9.55
N SER A 236 -20.19 7.07 -10.87
CA SER A 236 -20.76 8.19 -11.61
C SER A 236 -22.17 8.50 -11.12
N LEU A 237 -22.50 9.78 -10.96
CA LEU A 237 -23.85 10.21 -10.60
C LEU A 237 -24.86 9.74 -11.65
N PRO A 238 -26.07 9.32 -11.25
CA PRO A 238 -27.12 8.98 -12.22
C PRO A 238 -27.42 10.15 -13.16
N THR A 239 -27.82 9.87 -14.40
CA THR A 239 -28.13 10.91 -15.39
C THR A 239 -29.13 11.94 -14.84
N ASN A 240 -28.80 13.23 -14.99
CA ASN A 240 -29.50 14.39 -14.43
C ASN A 240 -29.29 14.66 -12.94
N TRP A 241 -28.31 14.02 -12.29
CA TRP A 241 -27.90 14.38 -10.94
C TRP A 241 -26.61 15.21 -10.98
N THR A 242 -26.52 16.18 -10.08
CA THR A 242 -25.32 17.01 -9.90
C THR A 242 -24.97 17.00 -8.41
N GLU A 243 -23.71 16.74 -8.10
CA GLU A 243 -23.16 16.89 -6.76
C GLU A 243 -23.14 18.39 -6.42
N ILE A 244 -23.71 18.76 -5.28
CA ILE A 244 -23.70 20.14 -4.78
C ILE A 244 -22.62 20.31 -3.70
N GLY A 245 -21.85 19.26 -3.44
CA GLY A 245 -20.92 19.17 -2.32
C GLY A 245 -21.66 18.88 -1.02
N CYS A 246 -21.17 19.42 0.08
CA CYS A 246 -21.72 19.14 1.40
C CYS A 246 -22.37 20.36 2.03
N VAL A 247 -23.46 20.08 2.75
CA VAL A 247 -24.25 21.10 3.42
C VAL A 247 -24.40 20.75 4.89
N ALA A 248 -24.20 21.74 5.76
CA ALA A 248 -24.43 21.58 7.19
C ALA A 248 -25.94 21.59 7.46
N GLU A 249 -26.46 20.54 8.09
CA GLU A 249 -27.84 20.48 8.54
C GLU A 249 -27.91 20.75 10.05
N GLY A 250 -28.80 21.64 10.44
CA GLY A 250 -29.15 21.84 11.85
C GLY A 250 -29.97 20.66 12.39
N PRO A 251 -30.09 20.50 13.72
CA PRO A 251 -30.76 19.35 14.35
C PRO A 251 -32.20 19.11 13.86
N ASN A 252 -32.88 20.18 13.42
CA ASN A 252 -34.30 20.19 13.04
C ASN A 252 -34.52 20.66 11.58
N GLY A 253 -33.47 20.77 10.77
CA GLY A 253 -33.56 21.35 9.43
C GLY A 253 -32.99 20.43 8.37
N ARG A 254 -33.72 20.23 7.27
CA ARG A 254 -33.21 19.57 6.07
C ARG A 254 -32.75 20.65 5.09
N ALA A 255 -31.44 20.74 4.84
CA ALA A 255 -30.89 21.75 3.95
C ALA A 255 -31.22 21.47 2.48
N LEU A 256 -31.57 20.22 2.16
CA LEU A 256 -32.00 19.80 0.83
C LEU A 256 -33.52 19.79 0.71
N THR A 257 -34.04 20.73 -0.06
CA THR A 257 -35.47 20.84 -0.40
C THR A 257 -35.88 19.96 -1.59
N GLY A 258 -34.97 19.14 -2.12
CA GLY A 258 -35.19 18.22 -3.25
C GLY A 258 -34.82 16.76 -2.94
N ALA A 259 -35.00 15.87 -3.93
CA ALA A 259 -34.63 14.46 -3.81
C ALA A 259 -33.14 14.30 -3.48
N SER A 260 -32.83 13.52 -2.45
CA SER A 260 -31.48 13.32 -1.91
C SER A 260 -31.31 11.87 -1.44
N THR A 261 -30.08 11.32 -1.47
CA THR A 261 -29.77 10.00 -0.90
C THR A 261 -28.76 10.14 0.26
N PRO A 262 -28.84 9.30 1.31
CA PRO A 262 -27.88 9.31 2.42
C PRO A 262 -26.62 8.47 2.14
N ALA A 263 -26.39 8.00 0.90
CA ALA A 263 -25.40 6.98 0.60
C ALA A 263 -23.95 7.51 0.78
N PRO A 264 -23.10 6.82 1.58
CA PRO A 264 -21.69 7.19 1.79
C PRO A 264 -20.81 7.06 0.54
N LEU A 265 -21.25 6.25 -0.43
CA LEU A 265 -20.50 5.81 -1.63
C LEU A 265 -20.47 6.83 -2.78
N CYS A 266 -21.12 7.97 -2.60
CA CYS A 266 -21.62 8.78 -3.70
C CYS A 266 -21.08 10.20 -3.66
N CYS A 267 -20.04 10.44 -2.85
CA CYS A 267 -19.61 11.78 -2.50
C CYS A 267 -18.09 11.83 -2.43
N ALA A 268 -17.49 12.78 -3.14
CA ALA A 268 -16.10 13.15 -2.88
C ALA A 268 -16.06 13.75 -1.47
N ARG A 269 -15.61 12.97 -0.48
CA ARG A 269 -15.60 13.35 0.96
C ARG A 269 -14.90 14.70 1.23
N HIS A 270 -14.12 15.18 0.28
CA HIS A 270 -13.43 16.46 0.28
C HIS A 270 -14.37 17.68 0.42
N ALA A 271 -15.58 17.64 -0.14
CA ALA A 271 -16.51 18.78 -0.08
C ALA A 271 -17.12 19.00 1.32
N CYS A 272 -17.09 18.00 2.21
CA CYS A 272 -17.70 18.08 3.54
C CYS A 272 -16.84 18.81 4.55
N ARG A 273 -15.52 18.61 4.56
CA ARG A 273 -14.70 19.06 5.70
C ARG A 273 -14.33 20.54 5.66
N SER A 274 -14.21 21.15 4.49
CA SER A 274 -13.93 22.60 4.33
C SER A 274 -15.06 23.50 4.87
N ALA A 275 -16.31 23.03 4.90
CA ALA A 275 -17.43 23.75 5.52
C ALA A 275 -17.45 23.66 7.07
N ARG A 276 -16.81 22.63 7.67
CA ARG A 276 -16.69 22.50 9.14
C ARG A 276 -15.74 23.57 9.69
N ARG A 277 -14.62 23.82 8.99
CA ARG A 277 -13.64 24.87 9.36
C ARG A 277 -14.24 26.28 9.32
N ARG A 278 -15.00 26.65 8.29
CA ARG A 278 -15.68 27.97 8.25
C ARG A 278 -16.72 28.17 9.35
N ALA A 279 -17.41 27.09 9.75
CA ALA A 279 -18.36 27.14 10.86
C ALA A 279 -17.65 27.30 12.21
N SER A 280 -16.52 26.62 12.45
CA SER A 280 -15.73 26.75 13.68
C SER A 280 -14.96 28.07 13.78
N ASP A 281 -14.42 28.61 12.67
CA ASP A 281 -13.72 29.90 12.65
C ASP A 281 -14.68 31.09 12.89
N SER A 282 -15.96 30.93 12.54
CA SER A 282 -17.01 31.93 12.81
C SER A 282 -17.55 31.87 14.25
N LEU A 283 -17.17 30.85 15.05
CA LEU A 283 -17.68 30.58 16.41
C LEU A 283 -16.69 30.95 17.54
N VAL A 284 -15.61 31.67 17.24
CA VAL A 284 -14.65 32.16 18.26
C VAL A 284 -15.22 33.31 19.11
N SER A 285 -16.45 33.76 18.86
CA SER A 285 -17.17 34.66 19.75
C SER A 285 -18.54 34.10 20.13
N SER A 286 -18.75 33.92 21.44
CA SER A 286 -19.97 33.46 22.12
C SER A 286 -20.11 31.95 22.37
N THR A 287 -19.82 31.57 23.62
CA THR A 287 -20.44 30.49 24.41
C THR A 287 -20.52 29.09 23.77
N ARG A 288 -19.67 28.18 24.26
CA ARG A 288 -19.73 26.73 24.03
C ARG A 288 -21.13 26.17 24.33
N THR A 289 -21.89 25.90 23.28
CA THR A 289 -22.95 24.90 23.30
C THR A 289 -22.68 23.97 22.11
N SER A 290 -22.29 22.74 22.40
CA SER A 290 -21.94 21.74 21.38
C SER A 290 -23.23 21.25 20.72
N ALA A 291 -23.69 21.94 19.67
CA ALA A 291 -24.74 21.45 18.80
C ALA A 291 -24.08 20.66 17.66
N THR A 292 -24.25 19.34 17.66
CA THR A 292 -23.72 18.42 16.67
C THR A 292 -24.41 18.66 15.31
N ALA A 293 -23.85 19.53 14.48
CA ALA A 293 -24.30 19.68 13.09
C ALA A 293 -23.94 18.40 12.31
N THR A 294 -24.93 17.73 11.74
CA THR A 294 -24.69 16.55 10.90
C THR A 294 -24.41 17.02 9.48
N MET A 295 -23.23 16.72 8.95
CA MET A 295 -22.94 16.94 7.54
C MET A 295 -23.50 15.80 6.71
N ARG A 296 -24.24 16.14 5.67
CA ARG A 296 -24.74 15.19 4.69
C ARG A 296 -24.34 15.61 3.29
N CYS A 297 -24.09 14.60 2.46
CA CYS A 297 -23.84 14.78 1.05
C CYS A 297 -25.13 15.14 0.30
N ALA A 298 -25.02 16.17 -0.53
CA ALA A 298 -26.14 16.75 -1.23
C ALA A 298 -26.04 16.51 -2.73
N MET A 299 -27.07 15.89 -3.29
CA MET A 299 -27.25 15.82 -4.73
C MET A 299 -28.58 16.44 -5.11
N ARG A 300 -28.64 17.04 -6.29
CA ARG A 300 -29.89 17.57 -6.84
C ARG A 300 -30.14 17.02 -8.23
N ARG A 301 -31.34 16.51 -8.42
CA ARG A 301 -31.87 16.15 -9.74
C ARG A 301 -32.18 17.44 -10.52
N ARG A 302 -31.56 17.64 -11.68
CA ARG A 302 -31.99 18.64 -12.67
C ARG A 302 -33.38 18.26 -13.15
N THR A 303 -34.39 19.06 -12.81
CA THR A 303 -35.69 18.99 -13.48
C THR A 303 -35.54 19.65 -14.86
N ARG A 304 -35.93 18.95 -15.92
CA ARG A 304 -36.00 19.55 -17.27
C ARG A 304 -36.87 20.81 -17.16
N ARG A 305 -36.34 21.95 -17.61
CA ARG A 305 -37.16 23.12 -17.96
C ARG A 305 -37.83 22.84 -19.30
#